data_AF-A0A2D5UJB9-F1
#
_entry.id   AF-A0A2D5UJB9-F1
#
_cell.length_a   1.000
_cell.length_b   1.000
_cell.length_c   1.000
_cell.angle_alpha   90.00
_cell.angle_beta   90.00
_cell.angle_gamma   90.00
#
_symmetry.space_group_name_H-M   'P 1'
#
loop_
_entity.id
_entity.type
_entity.pdbx_description
1 polymer ?
#
loop_
_entity_poly.entity_id
_entity_poly.type
_entity_poly.pdbx_seq_one_letter_code
_entity_poly.pdbx_strand_id
1 'polypeptide(L)' 'MKIICIGRNYVDHAKELDNPVPKKPIFFLKPDTALVKNNEPFYYPEHSSDVQYEVEIVL' A
#
# COMPACT_ATOMS: atom_id res chain seq x y z
N MET A 1 14.98 1.53 8.20
CA MET A 1 13.65 1.66 8.88
C MET A 1 12.77 0.49 8.46
N LYS A 2 11.83 0.02 9.28
CA LYS A 2 10.89 -1.03 8.85
C LYS A 2 9.54 -0.40 8.56
N ILE A 3 8.97 -0.64 7.38
CA ILE A 3 7.62 -0.21 7.01
C ILE A 3 6.74 -1.46 7.02
N ILE A 4 5.75 -1.50 7.91
CA ILE A 4 4.81 -2.61 8.07
C ILE A 4 3.44 -2.07 7.66
N CYS A 5 2.83 -2.69 6.66
CA CYS A 5 1.54 -2.28 6.10
C CYS A 5 0.44 -3.31 6.43
N ILE A 6 -0.82 -2.87 6.43
CA ILE A 6 -1.98 -3.72 6.70
C ILE A 6 -2.93 -3.67 5.51
N GLY A 7 -3.08 -4.80 4.81
CA GLY A 7 -4.02 -4.91 3.69
C GLY A 7 -5.47 -5.04 4.15
N ARG A 8 -6.40 -4.45 3.38
CA ARG A 8 -7.87 -4.59 3.53
C ARG A 8 -8.39 -4.19 4.91
N ASN A 9 -7.85 -3.10 5.47
CA ASN A 9 -8.24 -2.57 6.78
C ASN A 9 -9.45 -1.61 6.73
N TYR A 10 -10.06 -1.43 5.54
CA TYR A 10 -11.29 -0.66 5.33
C TYR A 10 -12.31 -1.56 4.62
N VAL A 11 -13.53 -1.68 5.17
CA VAL A 11 -14.56 -2.59 4.66
C VAL A 11 -14.96 -2.27 3.23
N ASP A 12 -15.11 -0.99 2.90
CA ASP A 12 -15.52 -0.56 1.57
C ASP A 12 -14.42 -0.80 0.53
N HIS A 13 -13.15 -0.62 0.90
CA HIS A 13 -12.02 -0.94 0.03
C HIS A 13 -11.87 -2.44 -0.24
N ALA A 14 -12.19 -3.30 0.74
CA ALA A 14 -12.23 -4.75 0.49
C ALA A 14 -13.32 -5.10 -0.56
N LYS A 15 -14.48 -4.46 -0.49
CA LYS A 15 -15.59 -4.67 -1.45
C LYS A 15 -15.29 -4.10 -2.84
N GLU A 16 -14.61 -2.97 -2.92
CA GLU A 16 -14.20 -2.32 -4.18
C GLU A 16 -13.48 -3.30 -5.12
N LEU A 17 -12.62 -4.16 -4.55
CA LEU A 17 -11.85 -5.16 -5.28
C LEU A 17 -12.48 -6.56 -5.24
N ASP A 18 -13.78 -6.65 -4.92
CA ASP A 18 -14.55 -7.90 -4.77
C ASP A 18 -13.86 -8.94 -3.85
N ASN A 19 -13.26 -8.44 -2.77
CA ASN A 19 -12.51 -9.25 -1.83
C ASN A 19 -13.29 -9.49 -0.52
N PRO A 20 -13.14 -10.66 0.11
CA PRO A 20 -13.71 -10.89 1.43
C PRO A 20 -13.00 -10.03 2.49
N VAL A 21 -13.77 -9.54 3.46
CA VAL A 21 -13.22 -8.87 4.66
C VAL A 21 -12.44 -9.89 5.49
N PRO A 22 -11.14 -9.66 5.76
CA PRO A 22 -10.32 -10.64 6.43
C PRO A 22 -10.67 -10.76 7.93
N LYS A 23 -10.63 -11.97 8.47
CA LYS A 23 -10.87 -12.24 9.91
C LYS A 23 -9.67 -11.91 10.81
N LYS A 24 -8.48 -11.78 10.22
CA LYS A 24 -7.22 -11.41 10.87
C LYS A 24 -6.49 -10.42 9.96
N PRO A 25 -5.71 -9.48 10.51
CA PRO A 25 -4.97 -8.52 9.68
C PRO A 25 -4.00 -9.22 8.72
N ILE A 26 -3.91 -8.69 7.50
CA ILE A 26 -2.96 -9.16 6.49
C ILE A 26 -1.76 -8.21 6.52
N PHE A 27 -0.60 -8.73 6.90
CA PHE A 27 0.62 -7.94 6.95
C PHE A 27 1.47 -8.13 5.70
N PHE A 28 2.08 -7.05 5.26
CA PHE A 28 3.16 -7.08 4.27
C PHE A 28 4.19 -5.98 4.60
N LEU A 29 5.34 -6.05 3.95
CA LEU A 29 6.46 -5.15 4.19
C LEU A 29 6.78 -4.34 2.94
N LYS A 30 7.17 -3.09 3.14
CA LYS A 30 7.88 -2.29 2.13
C LYS A 30 9.30 -2.04 2.62
N PRO A 31 10.32 -2.16 1.75
CA PRO A 31 11.69 -1.78 2.14
C PRO A 31 11.76 -0.27 2.36
N ASP A 32 12.70 0.19 3.19
CA ASP A 32 12.90 1.63 3.40
C ASP A 32 13.41 2.37 2.16
N THR A 33 13.92 1.63 1.17
CA THR A 33 14.25 2.13 -0.16
C THR A 33 13.02 2.46 -1.01
N ALA A 34 11.81 2.03 -0.62
CA ALA A 34 10.57 2.39 -1.31
C ALA A 34 10.03 3.78 -0.95
N LEU A 35 10.61 4.42 0.07
CA LEU A 35 10.25 5.77 0.49
C LEU A 35 10.91 6.81 -0.41
N VAL A 36 10.07 7.62 -1.05
CA VAL A 36 10.52 8.86 -1.70
C VAL A 36 10.92 9.86 -0.61
N LYS A 37 12.12 10.42 -0.72
CA LYS A 37 12.68 11.35 0.28
C LYS A 37 12.86 12.73 -0.34
N ASN A 38 13.00 13.76 0.49
CA ASN A 38 13.35 15.12 0.06
C ASN A 38 12.41 15.75 -1.00
N ASN A 39 11.13 15.33 -1.04
CA ASN A 39 10.17 15.74 -2.07
C ASN A 39 10.64 15.45 -3.52
N GLU A 40 11.49 14.44 -3.71
CA GLU A 40 11.82 13.93 -5.03
C GLU A 40 10.55 13.44 -5.76
N PRO A 41 10.53 13.44 -7.10
CA PRO A 41 9.39 12.92 -7.84
C PRO A 41 9.23 11.41 -7.66
N PHE A 42 7.98 10.93 -7.68
CA PHE A 42 7.70 9.50 -7.73
C PHE A 42 8.09 8.91 -9.10
N TYR A 43 8.77 7.77 -9.08
CA TYR A 43 9.13 7.02 -10.28
C TYR A 43 8.04 6.01 -10.65
N TYR A 44 7.53 6.08 -11.88
CA TYR A 44 6.65 5.07 -12.44
C TYR A 44 7.47 3.88 -12.96
N PRO A 45 7.29 2.66 -12.42
CA PRO A 45 8.06 1.51 -12.86
C PRO A 45 7.78 1.13 -14.31
N GLU A 46 8.82 1.01 -15.13
CA GLU A 46 8.70 0.68 -16.57
C GLU A 46 7.98 -0.66 -16.85
N HIS A 47 7.97 -1.57 -15.88
CA HIS A 47 7.32 -2.86 -15.98
C HIS A 47 5.84 -2.85 -15.58
N SER A 48 5.28 -1.71 -15.13
CA SER A 48 3.87 -1.59 -14.79
C SER A 48 3.16 -0.55 -15.67
N SER A 49 1.96 -0.91 -16.13
CA SER A 49 1.02 0.01 -16.77
C SER A 49 -0.11 0.46 -15.84
N ASP A 50 -0.14 -0.04 -14.59
CA ASP A 50 -1.15 0.29 -13.59
C ASP A 50 -0.47 0.53 -12.24
N VAL A 51 -0.51 1.79 -11.79
CA VAL A 51 0.02 2.21 -10.49
C VAL A 51 -1.10 2.93 -9.76
N GLN A 52 -1.55 2.33 -8.65
CA GLN A 52 -2.69 2.81 -7.88
C GLN A 52 -2.23 3.61 -6.64
N TYR A 53 -3.03 4.61 -6.27
CA TYR A 53 -2.81 5.39 -5.07
C TYR A 53 -3.62 4.80 -3.92
N GLU A 54 -2.96 4.53 -2.79
CA GLU A 54 -3.58 4.09 -1.55
C GLU A 54 -3.16 5.05 -0.42
N VAL A 55 -4.10 5.86 0.06
CA VAL A 55 -3.87 6.77 1.19
C VAL A 55 -4.11 6.04 2.50
N GLU A 56 -3.12 6.08 3.39
CA GLU A 56 -3.17 5.43 4.70
C GLU A 56 -2.73 6.38 5.82
N ILE A 57 -3.14 6.08 7.06
CA ILE A 57 -2.63 6.74 8.25
C ILE A 57 -1.30 6.08 8.64
N VAL A 58 -0.27 6.90 8.88
CA VAL A 58 1.03 6.45 9.36
C VAL A 58 1.12 6.67 10.88
N LEU A 59 1.64 5.67 11.60
CA LEU A 59 1.87 5.66 13.05
C LEU A 59 3.36 5.69 13.39
#